data_AF-A0A9W7WKQ2-F1
#
_entry.id   AF-A0A9W7WKQ2-F1
#
_cell.length_a   1.000
_cell.length_b   1.000
_cell.length_c   1.000
_cell.angle_alpha   90.00
_cell.angle_beta   90.00
_cell.angle_gamma   90.00
#
_symmetry.space_group_name_H-M   'P 1'
#
loop_
_entity.id
_entity.type
_entity.pdbx_description
1 polymer ?
#
loop_
_entity_poly.entity_id
_entity_poly.type
_entity_poly.pdbx_seq_one_letter_code
_entity_poly.pdbx_strand_id
1 'polypeptide(L)'
;MVKKKRLRLIAEMARKIRAYRELKNRPSDSQRYALDYETMTRPFTGKKLPVLSWEDVRRETRLFTLLAGMRMFGVGRLFTRKSWLDEHTEPCYWKITKVKVDYTAENMDHGKAWGILTFRGKEELAEHEVDKVMYHDWRLVPKHEEEDFKLCDPVPEPPVRYTQYPPLLRAMILAQQAKQLGVAASTIPEPSLPLKRNVLLSNEYFRSQEEKKKQEGTPV
;
A
#
# COMPACT_ATOMS: atom_id res chain seq x y z
N MET A 1 49.02 -5.63 7.60
CA MET A 1 48.58 -5.77 9.02
C MET A 1 47.17 -5.22 9.16
N VAL A 2 46.17 -6.08 9.35
CA VAL A 2 44.77 -5.66 9.55
C VAL A 2 44.62 -5.09 10.96
N LYS A 3 44.32 -3.79 11.09
CA LYS A 3 44.10 -3.15 12.40
C LYS A 3 42.92 -3.82 13.10
N LYS A 4 43.16 -4.48 14.24
CA LYS A 4 42.09 -5.06 15.08
C LYS A 4 41.16 -3.91 15.54
N LYS A 5 39.86 -3.99 15.21
CA LYS A 5 38.87 -3.01 15.65
C LYS A 5 38.83 -2.98 17.18
N ARG A 6 39.00 -1.78 17.77
CA ARG A 6 38.88 -1.57 19.21
C ARG A 6 37.42 -1.73 19.63
N LEU A 7 37.14 -2.67 20.54
CA LEU A 7 35.79 -2.93 21.06
C LEU A 7 35.26 -1.69 21.81
N ARG A 8 34.03 -1.28 21.50
CA ARG A 8 33.35 -0.13 22.12
C ARG A 8 32.17 -0.62 22.97
N LEU A 9 32.48 -1.18 24.14
CA LEU A 9 31.48 -1.81 25.03
C LEU A 9 30.35 -0.85 25.45
N ILE A 10 30.68 0.40 25.74
CA ILE A 10 29.69 1.42 26.13
C ILE A 10 28.71 1.71 24.99
N ALA A 11 29.20 1.75 23.75
CA ALA A 11 28.35 2.01 22.58
C ALA A 11 27.36 0.85 22.35
N GLU A 12 27.81 -0.40 22.51
CA GLU A 12 26.93 -1.57 22.41
C GLU A 12 25.89 -1.62 23.53
N MET A 13 26.31 -1.33 24.77
CA MET A 13 25.41 -1.24 25.91
C MET A 13 24.34 -0.15 25.71
N ALA A 14 24.75 1.04 25.27
CA ALA A 14 23.84 2.14 24.97
C ALA A 14 22.88 1.81 23.82
N ARG A 15 23.31 1.04 22.81
CA ARG A 15 22.42 0.55 21.73
C ARG A 15 21.36 -0.41 22.28
N LYS A 16 21.76 -1.40 23.08
CA LYS A 16 20.83 -2.38 23.69
C LYS A 16 19.81 -1.69 24.60
N ILE A 17 20.25 -0.76 25.44
CA ILE A 17 19.37 -0.02 26.35
C ILE A 17 18.37 0.85 25.57
N ARG A 18 18.81 1.52 24.49
CA ARG A 18 17.91 2.32 23.63
C ARG A 18 16.85 1.45 22.98
N ALA A 19 17.24 0.36 22.33
CA ALA A 19 16.29 -0.58 21.71
C ALA A 19 15.28 -1.16 22.72
N TYR A 20 15.74 -1.52 23.92
CA TYR A 20 14.84 -1.99 24.98
C TYR A 20 13.86 -0.91 25.43
N ARG A 21 14.32 0.33 25.64
CA ARG A 21 13.47 1.46 26.02
C ARG A 21 12.48 1.82 24.91
N GLU A 22 12.90 1.77 23.65
CA GLU A 22 12.03 2.00 22.49
C GLU A 22 10.93 0.95 22.38
N LEU A 23 11.24 -0.32 22.67
CA LEU A 23 10.25 -1.39 22.67
C LEU A 23 9.28 -1.24 23.85
N LYS A 24 9.79 -0.96 25.06
CA LYS A 24 8.99 -0.83 26.27
C LYS A 24 8.11 0.42 26.28
N ASN A 25 8.65 1.54 25.81
CA ASN A 25 7.96 2.84 25.77
C ASN A 25 7.36 3.11 24.38
N ARG A 26 7.13 2.07 23.57
CA ARG A 26 6.51 2.23 22.26
C ARG A 26 5.10 2.80 22.46
N PRO A 27 4.79 3.99 21.91
CA PRO A 27 3.46 4.56 22.05
C PRO A 27 2.46 3.66 21.33
N SER A 28 1.30 3.49 21.96
CA SER A 28 0.18 2.73 21.41
C SER A 28 -0.38 3.37 20.14
N ASP A 29 -1.16 2.62 19.37
CA ASP A 29 -1.75 3.16 18.14
C ASP A 29 -2.80 4.23 18.48
N SER A 30 -3.50 4.07 19.61
CA SER A 30 -4.38 5.10 20.18
C SER A 30 -3.68 6.44 20.43
N GLN A 31 -2.51 6.42 21.07
CA GLN A 31 -1.73 7.65 21.33
C GLN A 31 -1.20 8.28 20.05
N ARG A 32 -0.67 7.45 19.13
CA ARG A 32 -0.08 7.92 17.87
C ARG A 32 -1.13 8.54 16.94
N TYR A 33 -2.31 7.91 16.89
CA TYR A 33 -3.35 8.25 15.94
C TYR A 33 -4.52 9.05 16.52
N ALA A 34 -4.47 9.40 17.81
CA ALA A 34 -5.35 10.38 18.41
C ALA A 34 -5.38 11.68 17.59
N LEU A 35 -6.57 12.27 17.52
CA LEU A 35 -6.83 13.47 16.75
C LEU A 35 -7.77 14.38 17.54
N ASP A 36 -7.39 15.64 17.66
CA ASP A 36 -8.28 16.70 18.09
C ASP A 36 -9.09 17.20 16.88
N TYR A 37 -10.41 17.03 16.94
CA TYR A 37 -11.34 17.34 15.87
C TYR A 37 -11.61 18.85 15.72
N GLU A 38 -11.32 19.65 16.75
CA GLU A 38 -11.47 21.11 16.69
C GLU A 38 -10.29 21.73 15.93
N THR A 39 -9.07 21.38 16.35
CA THR A 39 -7.84 21.98 15.80
C THR A 39 -7.23 21.21 14.63
N MET A 40 -7.72 19.99 14.34
CA MET A 40 -7.17 19.04 13.37
C MET A 40 -5.68 18.71 13.64
N THR A 41 -5.29 18.71 14.92
CA THR A 41 -3.92 18.42 15.37
C THR A 41 -3.83 17.04 16.02
N ARG A 42 -2.69 16.37 15.82
CA ARG A 42 -2.34 15.14 16.54
C ARG A 42 -1.63 15.51 17.84
N PRO A 43 -2.22 15.30 19.03
CA PRO A 43 -1.65 15.76 20.29
C PRO A 43 -0.26 15.17 20.57
N PHE A 44 -0.03 13.91 20.20
CA PHE A 44 1.27 13.24 20.40
C PHE A 44 2.43 13.85 19.61
N THR A 45 2.16 14.39 18.41
CA THR A 45 3.21 14.95 17.53
C THR A 45 3.18 16.46 17.41
N GLY A 46 2.07 17.11 17.83
CA GLY A 46 1.79 18.52 17.58
C GLY A 46 1.55 18.87 16.11
N LYS A 47 1.50 17.89 15.20
CA LYS A 47 1.36 18.14 13.75
C LYS A 47 -0.10 18.27 13.36
N LYS A 48 -0.40 19.27 12.52
CA LYS A 48 -1.70 19.46 11.87
C LYS A 48 -1.88 18.50 10.70
N LEU A 49 -3.11 18.04 10.48
CA LEU A 49 -3.46 17.28 9.29
C LEU A 49 -3.47 18.19 8.04
N PRO A 50 -3.21 17.64 6.84
CA PRO A 50 -3.36 18.38 5.58
C PRO A 50 -4.79 18.90 5.41
N VAL A 51 -4.95 20.12 4.90
CA VAL A 51 -6.26 20.80 4.78
C VAL A 51 -7.27 19.97 3.98
N LEU A 52 -6.83 19.31 2.90
CA LEU A 52 -7.70 18.47 2.06
C LEU A 52 -8.35 17.31 2.83
N SER A 53 -7.73 16.84 3.91
CA SER A 53 -8.27 15.73 4.71
C SER A 53 -9.29 16.17 5.77
N TRP A 54 -9.47 17.47 6.01
CA TRP A 54 -10.31 17.96 7.11
C TRP A 54 -11.80 17.69 6.88
N GLU A 55 -12.26 17.75 5.63
CA GLU A 55 -13.65 17.44 5.30
C GLU A 55 -13.97 15.97 5.55
N ASP A 56 -13.09 15.07 5.10
CA ASP A 56 -13.23 13.63 5.29
C ASP A 56 -13.18 13.26 6.78
N VAL A 57 -12.25 13.86 7.54
CA VAL A 57 -12.15 13.66 8.99
C VAL A 57 -13.43 13.99 9.75
N ARG A 58 -14.19 14.98 9.28
CA ARG A 58 -15.44 15.42 9.94
C ARG A 58 -16.65 14.58 9.55
N ARG A 59 -16.65 14.00 8.35
CA ARG A 59 -17.82 13.31 7.79
C ARG A 59 -17.71 11.79 7.87
N GLU A 60 -16.53 11.27 7.61
CA GLU A 60 -16.28 9.85 7.45
C GLU A 60 -15.72 9.23 8.73
N THR A 61 -15.78 7.89 8.78
CA THR A 61 -15.36 7.11 9.94
C THR A 61 -14.02 6.41 9.73
N ARG A 62 -13.34 6.11 10.83
CA ARG A 62 -12.19 5.19 10.81
C ARG A 62 -12.69 3.75 10.73
N LEU A 63 -11.86 2.86 10.20
CA LEU A 63 -12.24 1.46 10.07
C LEU A 63 -12.60 0.83 11.42
N PHE A 64 -11.75 1.03 12.44
CA PHE A 64 -11.98 0.43 13.76
C PHE A 64 -13.21 0.96 14.49
N THR A 65 -13.60 2.21 14.25
CA THR A 65 -14.87 2.74 14.78
C THR A 65 -16.05 1.93 14.23
N LEU A 66 -16.01 1.54 12.95
CA LEU A 66 -17.01 0.65 12.35
C LEU A 66 -16.91 -0.78 12.90
N LEU A 67 -15.68 -1.32 13.01
CA LEU A 67 -15.46 -2.69 13.49
C LEU A 67 -15.89 -2.87 14.95
N ALA A 68 -15.60 -1.90 15.82
CA ALA A 68 -15.93 -1.96 17.25
C ALA A 68 -17.44 -2.06 17.50
N GLY A 69 -18.26 -1.46 16.63
CA GLY A 69 -19.73 -1.56 16.69
C GLY A 69 -20.29 -2.92 16.26
N MET A 70 -19.47 -3.84 15.78
CA MET A 70 -19.91 -5.09 15.16
C MET A 70 -19.51 -6.32 15.97
N ARG A 71 -20.35 -7.36 15.92
CA ARG A 71 -20.04 -8.66 16.52
C ARG A 71 -18.79 -9.24 15.88
N MET A 72 -17.84 -9.69 16.73
CA MET A 72 -16.55 -10.24 16.32
C MET A 72 -15.76 -9.30 15.38
N PHE A 73 -15.85 -7.98 15.63
CA PHE A 73 -15.17 -6.96 14.83
C PHE A 73 -15.46 -7.05 13.33
N GLY A 74 -16.64 -7.53 12.93
CA GLY A 74 -17.05 -7.58 11.53
C GLY A 74 -16.21 -8.52 10.65
N VAL A 75 -15.56 -9.54 11.21
CA VAL A 75 -14.84 -10.55 10.41
C VAL A 75 -15.77 -11.18 9.37
N GLY A 76 -15.29 -11.24 8.13
CA GLY A 76 -16.03 -11.72 6.95
C GLY A 76 -16.84 -10.65 6.21
N ARG A 77 -16.94 -9.43 6.73
CA ARG A 77 -17.64 -8.30 6.09
C ARG A 77 -16.77 -7.59 5.07
N LEU A 78 -17.44 -6.88 4.16
CA LEU A 78 -16.82 -6.03 3.16
C LEU A 78 -16.75 -4.57 3.62
N PHE A 79 -15.59 -3.96 3.43
CA PHE A 79 -15.34 -2.56 3.70
C PHE A 79 -14.79 -1.90 2.45
N THR A 80 -15.34 -0.74 2.13
CA THR A 80 -14.87 0.09 1.00
C THR A 80 -14.36 1.43 1.52
N ARG A 81 -13.80 2.23 0.62
CA ARG A 81 -13.33 3.58 0.92
C ARG A 81 -14.08 4.59 0.07
N LYS A 82 -14.38 5.76 0.62
CA LYS A 82 -14.97 6.86 -0.15
C LYS A 82 -14.04 7.23 -1.32
N SER A 83 -12.74 7.34 -1.08
CA SER A 83 -11.75 7.63 -2.14
C SER A 83 -11.84 6.66 -3.32
N TRP A 84 -12.13 5.38 -3.06
CA TRP A 84 -12.27 4.39 -4.13
C TRP A 84 -13.59 4.49 -4.88
N LEU A 85 -14.68 4.81 -4.18
CA LEU A 85 -15.98 5.05 -4.81
C LEU A 85 -15.94 6.27 -5.73
N ASP A 86 -15.17 7.30 -5.36
CA ASP A 86 -15.02 8.51 -6.16
C ASP A 86 -14.06 8.31 -7.36
N GLU A 87 -13.01 7.49 -7.21
CA GLU A 87 -11.97 7.28 -8.23
C GLU A 87 -12.31 6.17 -9.24
N HIS A 88 -13.04 5.14 -8.81
CA HIS A 88 -13.25 3.92 -9.58
C HIS A 88 -14.73 3.52 -9.62
N THR A 89 -15.21 3.23 -10.84
CA THR A 89 -16.55 2.64 -11.05
C THR A 89 -16.57 1.14 -10.74
N GLU A 90 -15.41 0.49 -10.80
CA GLU A 90 -15.25 -0.94 -10.55
C GLU A 90 -15.20 -1.20 -9.03
N PRO A 91 -15.76 -2.32 -8.54
CA PRO A 91 -15.85 -2.57 -7.11
C PRO A 91 -14.46 -2.76 -6.49
N CYS A 92 -14.23 -2.00 -5.43
CA CYS A 92 -13.01 -2.02 -4.64
C CYS A 92 -13.37 -2.17 -3.17
N TYR A 93 -12.94 -3.27 -2.55
CA TYR A 93 -13.25 -3.56 -1.16
C TYR A 93 -12.21 -4.45 -0.49
N TRP A 94 -12.16 -4.38 0.82
CA TRP A 94 -11.45 -5.31 1.69
C TRP A 94 -12.44 -6.27 2.33
N LYS A 95 -12.18 -7.57 2.23
CA LYS A 95 -12.85 -8.60 3.03
C LYS A 95 -12.00 -8.89 4.26
N ILE A 96 -12.47 -8.49 5.43
CA ILE A 96 -11.68 -8.60 6.66
C ILE A 96 -11.65 -10.04 7.16
N THR A 97 -10.47 -10.57 7.44
CA THR A 97 -10.26 -11.93 7.95
C THR A 97 -9.80 -11.94 9.41
N LYS A 98 -8.91 -11.02 9.80
CA LYS A 98 -8.35 -10.94 11.15
C LYS A 98 -8.30 -9.49 11.63
N VAL A 99 -8.54 -9.30 12.92
CA VAL A 99 -8.52 -7.98 13.55
C VAL A 99 -7.75 -8.09 14.86
N LYS A 100 -6.79 -7.19 15.06
CA LYS A 100 -6.05 -7.01 16.31
C LYS A 100 -6.29 -5.59 16.80
N VAL A 101 -7.16 -5.47 17.79
CA VAL A 101 -7.53 -4.19 18.40
C VAL A 101 -6.44 -3.74 19.38
N ASP A 102 -6.27 -2.43 19.50
CA ASP A 102 -5.54 -1.80 20.58
C ASP A 102 -6.44 -1.67 21.83
N TYR A 103 -6.26 -2.56 22.79
CA TYR A 103 -7.04 -2.58 24.04
C TYR A 103 -6.76 -1.38 24.96
N THR A 104 -5.75 -0.55 24.65
CA THR A 104 -5.48 0.68 25.43
C THR A 104 -6.44 1.81 25.08
N ALA A 105 -7.15 1.71 23.95
CA ALA A 105 -8.16 2.68 23.55
C ALA A 105 -9.49 2.39 24.28
N GLU A 106 -10.08 3.42 24.89
CA GLU A 106 -11.36 3.31 25.59
C GLU A 106 -12.48 2.79 24.67
N ASN A 107 -12.52 3.30 23.43
CA ASN A 107 -13.55 2.95 22.45
C ASN A 107 -13.13 1.84 21.47
N MET A 108 -11.96 1.21 21.68
CA MET A 108 -11.42 0.18 20.77
C MET A 108 -11.32 0.65 19.30
N ASP A 109 -11.11 1.96 19.09
CA ASP A 109 -11.17 2.65 17.80
C ASP A 109 -9.83 2.66 17.05
N HIS A 110 -8.87 1.84 17.48
CA HIS A 110 -7.53 1.69 16.91
C HIS A 110 -7.08 0.23 16.89
N GLY A 111 -6.13 -0.07 15.99
CA GLY A 111 -5.49 -1.38 15.90
C GLY A 111 -4.95 -1.68 14.50
N LYS A 112 -4.80 -2.97 14.21
CA LYS A 112 -4.39 -3.54 12.92
C LYS A 112 -5.41 -4.54 12.40
N ALA A 113 -5.69 -4.52 11.11
CA ALA A 113 -6.59 -5.45 10.46
C ALA A 113 -5.87 -6.15 9.30
N TRP A 114 -6.30 -7.36 8.99
CA TRP A 114 -5.89 -8.13 7.82
C TRP A 114 -7.13 -8.54 7.04
N GLY A 115 -6.98 -8.61 5.73
CA GLY A 115 -8.05 -8.99 4.83
C GLY A 115 -7.57 -9.37 3.46
N ILE A 116 -8.53 -9.76 2.63
CA ILE A 116 -8.33 -10.02 1.21
C ILE A 116 -8.77 -8.77 0.45
N LEU A 117 -7.90 -8.26 -0.42
CA LEU A 117 -8.21 -7.11 -1.27
C LEU A 117 -8.84 -7.58 -2.56
N THR A 118 -9.99 -7.02 -2.89
CA THR A 118 -10.51 -7.02 -4.26
C THR A 118 -10.35 -5.61 -4.78
N PHE A 119 -9.39 -5.40 -5.68
CA PHE A 119 -9.16 -4.10 -6.29
C PHE A 119 -9.57 -4.19 -7.75
N ARG A 120 -10.50 -3.31 -8.16
CA ARG A 120 -10.90 -3.21 -9.57
C ARG A 120 -11.42 -4.54 -10.14
N GLY A 121 -12.24 -5.23 -9.33
CA GLY A 121 -12.76 -6.57 -9.65
C GLY A 121 -11.75 -7.72 -9.64
N LYS A 122 -10.46 -7.46 -9.40
CA LYS A 122 -9.42 -8.49 -9.28
C LYS A 122 -9.21 -8.83 -7.81
N GLU A 123 -9.54 -10.07 -7.44
CA GLU A 123 -9.33 -10.58 -6.08
C GLU A 123 -7.89 -11.07 -5.91
N GLU A 124 -7.24 -10.61 -4.85
CA GLU A 124 -5.96 -11.15 -4.41
C GLU A 124 -6.16 -12.47 -3.66
N LEU A 125 -5.27 -13.45 -3.87
CA LEU A 125 -5.38 -14.75 -3.23
C LEU A 125 -4.85 -14.77 -1.78
N ALA A 126 -4.04 -13.78 -1.42
CA ALA A 126 -3.34 -13.74 -0.14
C ALA A 126 -4.00 -12.74 0.82
N GLU A 127 -3.92 -13.06 2.11
CA GLU A 127 -4.30 -12.12 3.17
C GLU A 127 -3.20 -11.07 3.35
N HIS A 128 -3.56 -9.80 3.25
CA HIS A 128 -2.65 -8.67 3.44
C HIS A 128 -3.04 -7.82 4.65
N GLU A 129 -2.06 -7.15 5.27
CA GLU A 129 -2.34 -6.13 6.29
C GLU A 129 -3.06 -4.97 5.60
N VAL A 130 -4.20 -4.57 6.17
CA VAL A 130 -4.98 -3.47 5.65
C VAL A 130 -4.20 -2.18 5.89
N ASP A 131 -3.84 -1.50 4.81
CA ASP A 131 -3.18 -0.19 4.87
C ASP A 131 -4.15 0.90 5.33
N LYS A 132 -3.61 2.03 5.84
CA LYS A 132 -4.37 3.28 6.09
C LYS A 132 -5.63 3.12 6.95
N VAL A 133 -5.62 2.19 7.88
CA VAL A 133 -6.75 1.89 8.77
C VAL A 133 -7.15 3.09 9.63
N MET A 134 -6.18 3.94 9.98
CA MET A 134 -6.37 5.15 10.76
C MET A 134 -7.00 6.33 9.99
N TYR A 135 -7.25 6.21 8.69
CA TYR A 135 -7.84 7.28 7.90
C TYR A 135 -9.35 7.34 8.11
N HIS A 136 -9.93 8.53 7.99
CA HIS A 136 -11.36 8.77 8.01
C HIS A 136 -11.89 8.71 6.58
N ASP A 137 -11.93 7.51 6.02
CA ASP A 137 -12.30 7.28 4.62
C ASP A 137 -13.11 5.98 4.47
N TRP A 138 -13.35 5.27 5.58
CA TRP A 138 -13.89 3.93 5.54
C TRP A 138 -15.41 3.94 5.61
N ARG A 139 -16.02 3.10 4.76
CA ARG A 139 -17.46 2.85 4.72
C ARG A 139 -17.72 1.34 4.75
N LEU A 140 -18.79 0.98 5.43
CA LEU A 140 -19.26 -0.40 5.54
C LEU A 140 -20.21 -0.70 4.39
N VAL A 141 -19.98 -1.77 3.62
CA VAL A 141 -20.93 -2.22 2.59
C VAL A 141 -22.05 -3.00 3.29
N PRO A 142 -23.32 -2.58 3.21
CA PRO A 142 -24.45 -3.29 3.81
C PRO A 142 -24.62 -4.70 3.23
N LYS A 143 -25.01 -5.67 4.07
CA LYS A 143 -25.13 -7.09 3.67
C LYS A 143 -26.01 -7.35 2.45
N HIS A 144 -27.08 -6.58 2.29
CA HIS A 144 -28.01 -6.76 1.18
C HIS A 144 -27.45 -6.23 -0.15
N GLU A 145 -26.49 -5.30 -0.10
CA GLU A 145 -25.80 -4.75 -1.28
C GLU A 145 -24.49 -5.49 -1.56
N GLU A 146 -24.04 -6.40 -0.68
CA GLU A 146 -22.77 -7.11 -0.84
C GLU A 146 -22.74 -8.02 -2.07
N GLU A 147 -23.88 -8.54 -2.51
CA GLU A 147 -23.96 -9.37 -3.72
C GLU A 147 -23.87 -8.50 -4.97
N ASP A 148 -24.65 -7.42 -5.03
CA ASP A 148 -24.64 -6.47 -6.13
C ASP A 148 -23.27 -5.79 -6.28
N PHE A 149 -22.62 -5.45 -5.16
CA PHE A 149 -21.29 -4.82 -5.18
C PHE A 149 -20.18 -5.77 -5.65
N LYS A 150 -20.38 -7.09 -5.58
CA LYS A 150 -19.42 -8.06 -6.13
C LYS A 150 -19.56 -8.25 -7.63
N LEU A 151 -20.71 -7.90 -8.21
CA LEU A 151 -20.94 -8.03 -9.63
C LEU A 151 -20.06 -7.01 -10.35
N CYS A 152 -18.95 -7.50 -10.90
CA CYS A 152 -18.08 -6.73 -11.78
C CYS A 152 -18.09 -7.39 -13.14
N ASP A 153 -18.51 -6.65 -14.16
CA ASP A 153 -18.22 -7.02 -15.53
C ASP A 153 -16.72 -6.84 -15.75
N PRO A 154 -15.96 -7.91 -16.08
CA PRO A 154 -14.53 -7.78 -16.28
C PRO A 154 -14.30 -6.90 -17.51
N VAL A 155 -13.81 -5.68 -17.29
CA VAL A 155 -13.36 -4.82 -18.38
C VAL A 155 -12.22 -5.55 -19.08
N PRO A 156 -12.32 -5.83 -20.40
CA PRO A 156 -11.29 -6.56 -21.11
C PRO A 156 -9.97 -5.80 -21.02
N GLU A 157 -8.89 -6.52 -20.70
CA GLU A 157 -7.57 -5.90 -20.63
C GLU A 157 -7.24 -5.26 -21.98
N PRO A 158 -6.80 -3.98 -22.02
CA PRO A 158 -6.53 -3.31 -23.27
C PRO A 158 -5.44 -4.08 -24.03
N PRO A 159 -5.55 -4.22 -25.35
CA PRO A 159 -4.58 -4.94 -26.14
C PRO A 159 -3.18 -4.31 -26.00
N VAL A 160 -2.14 -5.14 -26.14
CA VAL A 160 -0.75 -4.69 -26.07
C VAL A 160 -0.54 -3.60 -27.12
N ARG A 161 -0.18 -2.40 -26.66
CA ARG A 161 0.15 -1.27 -27.53
C ARG A 161 1.59 -1.41 -28.02
N TYR A 162 1.82 -1.15 -29.29
CA TYR A 162 3.16 -1.13 -29.87
C TYR A 162 3.59 0.32 -30.07
N THR A 163 4.82 0.64 -29.69
CA THR A 163 5.40 1.98 -29.90
C THR A 163 6.69 1.90 -30.70
N GLN A 164 7.01 2.96 -31.41
CA GLN A 164 8.29 3.05 -32.11
C GLN A 164 9.45 3.14 -31.11
N TYR A 165 10.60 2.57 -31.50
CA TYR A 165 11.84 2.74 -30.76
C TYR A 165 12.32 4.20 -30.82
N PRO A 166 13.01 4.69 -29.77
CA PRO A 166 13.62 6.02 -29.81
C PRO A 166 14.64 6.12 -30.95
N PRO A 167 14.89 7.33 -31.49
CA PRO A 167 15.56 7.52 -32.78
C PRO A 167 16.92 6.81 -32.92
N LEU A 168 17.75 6.87 -31.86
CA LEU A 168 19.07 6.23 -31.85
C LEU A 168 18.97 4.70 -31.91
N LEU A 169 18.13 4.10 -31.06
CA LEU A 169 17.96 2.64 -31.03
C LEU A 169 17.34 2.13 -32.33
N ARG A 170 16.36 2.87 -32.88
CA ARG A 170 15.79 2.58 -34.20
C ARG A 170 16.88 2.53 -35.28
N ALA A 171 17.74 3.55 -35.35
CA ALA A 171 18.83 3.60 -36.33
C ALA A 171 19.85 2.45 -36.13
N MET A 172 20.21 2.14 -34.89
CA MET A 172 21.12 1.03 -34.58
C MET A 172 20.56 -0.33 -35.00
N ILE A 173 19.28 -0.59 -34.70
CA ILE A 173 18.61 -1.85 -35.06
C ILE A 173 18.55 -2.00 -36.59
N LEU A 174 18.15 -0.95 -37.31
CA LEU A 174 18.11 -0.96 -38.77
C LEU A 174 19.49 -1.16 -39.39
N ALA A 175 20.53 -0.51 -38.85
CA ALA A 175 21.92 -0.69 -39.30
C ALA A 175 22.43 -2.12 -39.08
N GLN A 176 22.10 -2.74 -37.95
CA GLN A 176 22.45 -4.14 -37.68
C GLN A 176 21.73 -5.12 -38.62
N GLN A 177 20.43 -4.91 -38.84
CA GLN A 177 19.63 -5.76 -39.73
C GLN A 177 20.09 -5.65 -41.20
N ALA A 178 20.37 -4.43 -41.67
CA ALA A 178 20.92 -4.22 -43.01
C ALA A 178 22.28 -4.92 -43.20
N LYS A 179 23.14 -4.89 -42.18
CA LYS A 179 24.43 -5.59 -42.19
C LYS A 179 24.29 -7.11 -42.21
N GLN A 180 23.29 -7.66 -41.53
CA GLN A 180 23.06 -9.11 -41.46
C GLN A 180 22.41 -9.68 -42.72
N LEU A 181 21.48 -8.94 -43.32
CA LEU A 181 20.69 -9.39 -44.47
C LEU A 181 21.27 -8.93 -45.82
N GLY A 182 22.18 -7.95 -45.84
CA GLY A 182 22.77 -7.40 -47.06
C GLY A 182 21.77 -6.61 -47.93
N VAL A 183 20.62 -6.22 -47.37
CA VAL A 183 19.53 -5.50 -48.05
C VAL A 183 19.50 -4.03 -47.58
N ALA A 184 19.12 -3.13 -48.49
CA ALA A 184 18.98 -1.71 -48.20
C ALA A 184 17.96 -1.45 -47.07
N ALA A 185 18.27 -0.47 -46.21
CA ALA A 185 17.50 -0.13 -45.00
C ALA A 185 16.03 0.26 -45.27
N SER A 186 15.67 0.58 -46.51
CA SER A 186 14.31 0.94 -46.92
C SER A 186 13.35 -0.24 -47.09
N THR A 187 13.86 -1.47 -47.22
CA THR A 187 13.04 -2.68 -47.42
C THR A 187 12.72 -3.39 -46.10
N ILE A 188 13.34 -2.95 -44.99
CA ILE A 188 13.24 -3.58 -43.68
C ILE A 188 12.02 -3.01 -42.94
N PRO A 189 11.12 -3.86 -42.39
CA PRO A 189 9.95 -3.40 -41.64
C PRO A 189 10.37 -2.62 -40.39
N GLU A 190 9.61 -1.57 -40.04
CA GLU A 190 9.95 -0.75 -38.89
C GLU A 190 9.94 -1.56 -37.59
N PRO A 191 11.03 -1.51 -36.79
CA PRO A 191 11.06 -2.19 -35.50
C PRO A 191 10.06 -1.51 -34.56
N SER A 192 9.20 -2.30 -33.92
CA SER A 192 8.23 -1.83 -32.92
C SER A 192 8.46 -2.52 -31.58
N LEU A 193 8.35 -1.73 -30.51
CA LEU A 193 8.50 -2.18 -29.14
C LEU A 193 7.09 -2.52 -28.57
N PRO A 194 6.82 -3.78 -28.19
CA PRO A 194 5.58 -4.10 -27.48
C PRO A 194 5.63 -3.50 -26.07
N LEU A 195 4.69 -2.59 -25.75
CA LEU A 195 4.48 -2.08 -24.40
C LEU A 195 3.70 -3.10 -23.56
N LYS A 196 4.19 -4.34 -23.48
CA LYS A 196 3.67 -5.29 -22.51
C LYS A 196 4.25 -4.91 -21.15
N ARG A 197 3.40 -4.47 -20.23
CA ARG A 197 3.77 -4.33 -18.82
C ARG A 197 4.00 -5.73 -18.23
N ASN A 198 5.19 -6.28 -18.42
CA ASN A 198 5.64 -7.39 -17.60
C ASN A 198 5.91 -6.81 -16.21
N VAL A 199 4.90 -6.83 -15.33
CA VAL A 199 4.99 -6.29 -13.98
C VAL A 199 5.86 -7.24 -13.13
N LEU A 200 7.16 -7.25 -13.40
CA LEU A 200 8.15 -7.93 -12.57
C LEU A 200 8.48 -7.11 -11.32
N LEU A 201 8.24 -5.80 -11.37
CA LEU A 201 8.54 -4.82 -10.33
C LEU A 201 7.27 -4.00 -10.04
N SER A 202 6.28 -4.62 -9.39
CA SER A 202 5.10 -3.89 -8.92
C SER A 202 5.48 -2.90 -7.79
N ASN A 203 4.64 -1.89 -7.54
CA ASN A 203 4.80 -1.05 -6.35
C ASN A 203 4.81 -1.88 -5.06
N GLU A 204 4.10 -3.01 -5.04
CA GLU A 204 4.12 -3.98 -3.95
C GLU A 204 5.46 -4.72 -3.83
N TYR A 205 6.13 -5.05 -4.95
CA TYR A 205 7.49 -5.57 -4.91
C TYR A 205 8.43 -4.57 -4.23
N PHE A 206 8.33 -3.27 -4.54
CA PHE A 206 9.15 -2.25 -3.89
C PHE A 206 8.79 -2.05 -2.41
N ARG A 207 7.49 -2.03 -2.06
CA ARG A 207 7.04 -1.93 -0.66
C ARG A 207 7.50 -3.13 0.18
N SER A 208 7.32 -4.34 -0.33
CA SER A 208 7.80 -5.55 0.34
C SER A 208 9.33 -5.59 0.45
N GLN A 209 10.06 -5.06 -0.53
CA GLN A 209 11.51 -4.87 -0.43
C GLN A 209 11.89 -3.81 0.61
N GLU A 210 11.15 -2.71 0.76
CA GLU A 210 11.37 -1.72 1.82
C GLU A 210 11.06 -2.30 3.20
N GLU A 211 10.02 -3.10 3.33
CA GLU A 211 9.68 -3.81 4.57
C GLU A 211 10.74 -4.86 4.92
N LYS A 212 11.21 -5.63 3.93
CA LYS A 212 12.35 -6.54 4.08
C LYS A 212 13.62 -5.78 4.46
N LYS A 213 13.92 -4.65 3.84
CA LYS A 213 15.05 -3.79 4.23
C LYS A 213 14.89 -3.18 5.62
N LYS A 214 13.67 -2.90 6.09
CA LYS A 214 13.41 -2.48 7.48
C LYS A 214 13.58 -3.64 8.46
N GLN A 215 13.32 -4.87 8.05
CA GLN A 215 13.51 -6.09 8.86
C GLN A 215 14.98 -6.59 8.87
N GLU A 216 15.67 -6.52 7.72
CA GLU A 216 17.08 -6.87 7.51
C GLU A 216 18.02 -5.69 7.84
N GLY A 217 17.45 -4.51 8.07
CA GLY A 217 18.13 -3.28 8.44
C GLY A 217 18.93 -3.46 9.73
N THR A 218 20.22 -3.60 9.53
CA THR A 218 21.31 -3.72 10.49
C THR A 218 21.13 -2.78 11.69
N PRO A 219 21.37 -3.26 12.92
CA PRO A 219 21.25 -2.45 14.13
C PRO A 219 22.29 -1.33 14.12
N VAL A 220 21.84 -0.08 13.95
CA VAL A 220 22.65 1.11 14.20
C VAL A 220 22.18 1.78 15.48
#